data_AF-A0A532USD9-F1
#
_entry.id   AF-A0A532USD9-F1
#
_cell.length_a   1.000
_cell.length_b   1.000
_cell.length_c   1.000
_cell.angle_alpha   90.00
_cell.angle_beta   90.00
_cell.angle_gamma   90.00
#
_symmetry.space_group_name_H-M   'P 1'
#
loop_
_entity.id
_entity.type
_entity.pdbx_description
1 polymer ?
#
loop_
_entity_poly.entity_id
_entity_poly.type
_entity_poly.pdbx_seq_one_letter_code
_entity_poly.pdbx_strand_id
1 'polypeptide(L)' 'MNTGAVKWFSARKGYGFVVPDDGGGDLHVHRSDIRRSG' A
#
# COMPACT_ATOMS: atom_id res chain seq x y z
N MET A 1 -8.35 9.78 8.33
CA MET A 1 -7.89 8.92 7.22
C MET A 1 -6.47 8.53 7.55
N ASN A 2 -6.14 7.24 7.58
CA ASN A 2 -4.75 6.82 7.71
C ASN A 2 -4.08 6.90 6.34
N THR A 3 -2.98 7.64 6.25
CA THR A 3 -2.16 7.79 5.04
C THR A 3 -0.79 7.14 5.26
N GLY A 4 -0.09 6.92 4.15
CA GLY A 4 1.24 6.33 4.17
C GLY A 4 1.86 6.32 2.79
N ALA A 5 3.16 6.08 2.74
CA ALA A 5 3.93 6.02 1.52
C ALA A 5 4.11 4.56 1.04
N VAL A 6 4.01 4.33 -0.27
CA VAL A 6 4.32 3.03 -0.85
C VAL A 6 5.82 2.77 -0.72
N LYS A 7 6.18 1.79 0.10
CA LYS A 7 7.57 1.35 0.25
C LYS A 7 8.05 0.63 -1.00
N TRP A 8 7.23 -0.31 -1.47
CA TRP A 8 7.44 -0.96 -2.76
C TRP A 8 6.14 -1.61 -3.25
N PHE A 9 6.01 -1.74 -4.56
CA PHE A 9 4.90 -2.44 -5.18
C PHE A 9 5.37 -3.16 -6.45
N SER A 10 4.93 -4.40 -6.65
CA SER A 10 5.17 -5.12 -7.91
C SER A 10 3.88 -5.30 -8.68
N ALA A 11 3.76 -4.61 -9.80
CA ALA A 11 2.63 -4.78 -10.72
C ALA A 11 2.56 -6.21 -11.29
N ARG A 12 3.71 -6.87 -11.48
CA ARG A 12 3.77 -8.26 -11.97
C ARG A 12 3.23 -9.25 -10.94
N LYS A 13 3.58 -9.07 -9.65
CA LYS A 13 3.11 -9.94 -8.58
C LYS A 13 1.72 -9.56 -8.05
N GLY A 14 1.28 -8.32 -8.26
CA GLY A 14 -0.03 -7.83 -7.81
C GLY A 14 -0.11 -7.45 -6.34
N TYR A 15 1.02 -7.32 -5.63
CA TYR A 15 1.04 -6.92 -4.22
C TYR A 15 2.25 -6.04 -3.89
N GLY A 16 2.21 -5.42 -2.71
CA GLY A 16 3.27 -4.56 -2.21
C GLY A 16 3.10 -4.25 -0.72
N PHE A 17 3.88 -3.28 -0.25
CA PHE A 17 3.85 -2.82 1.14
C PHE A 17 3.84 -1.30 1.22
N VAL A 18 3.09 -0.78 2.21
CA VAL A 18 2.96 0.64 2.53
C VAL A 18 3.49 0.86 3.94
N VAL A 19 4.23 1.96 4.13
CA VAL A 19 4.66 2.43 5.46
C VAL A 19 3.64 3.47 5.92
N PRO A 20 2.91 3.22 7.01
CA PRO A 20 2.02 4.20 7.62
C PRO A 20 2.78 5.43 8.12
N ASP A 21 2.18 6.62 7.99
CA ASP A 21 2.76 7.86 8.51
C ASP A 21 2.77 7.93 10.05
N ASP A 22 1.91 7.13 10.70
CA ASP A 22 1.79 7.04 12.16
C ASP A 22 2.90 6.18 12.82
N GLY A 23 3.86 5.69 12.04
CA GLY A 23 4.99 4.91 12.53
C GLY A 23 4.66 3.46 12.87
N GLY A 24 3.51 2.95 12.41
CA GLY A 24 3.14 1.54 12.51
C GLY A 24 4.00 0.62 11.62
N GLY A 25 3.77 -0.69 11.76
CA GLY A 25 4.43 -1.70 10.93
C GLY A 25 4.03 -1.61 9.45
N ASP A 26 4.86 -2.20 8.59
CA ASP A 26 4.59 -2.26 7.15
C ASP A 26 3.25 -2.95 6.87
N LEU A 27 2.37 -2.28 6.14
CA LEU A 27 1.05 -2.81 5.75
C LEU A 27 1.14 -3.52 4.41
N HIS A 28 0.70 -4.78 4.35
CA HIS A 28 0.60 -5.52 3.11
C HIS A 28 -0.62 -5.06 2.29
N VAL A 29 -0.43 -4.83 0.99
CA VAL A 29 -1.51 -4.39 0.08
C VAL A 29 -1.58 -5.29 -1.14
N HIS A 30 -2.79 -5.71 -1.52
CA HIS A 30 -3.04 -6.45 -2.75
C HIS A 30 -3.74 -5.56 -3.78
N ARG A 31 -3.48 -5.80 -5.08
CA ARG A 31 -4.03 -5.01 -6.19
C ARG A 31 -5.56 -4.99 -6.21
N SER A 32 -6.22 -6.04 -5.70
CA SER A 32 -7.69 -6.09 -5.56
C SER A 32 -8.24 -4.97 -4.69
N ASP A 33 -7.44 -4.50 -3.72
CA ASP A 33 -7.87 -3.56 -2.70
C ASP A 33 -7.59 -2.12 -3.12
N ILE A 34 -6.80 -1.92 -4.19
CA ILE A 34 -6.49 -0.62 -4.77
C ILE A 34 -7.71 -0.13 -5.56
N ARG A 35 -8.42 0.84 -5.00
CA ARG A 35 -9.49 1.55 -5.70
C ARG A 35 -8.94 2.83 -6.32
N ARG A 36 -9.19 3.02 -7.61
CA ARG A 36 -8.94 4.31 -8.27
C ARG A 36 -10.05 5.27 -7.86
N SER A 37 -9.68 6.34 -7.19
CA SER A 37 -10.50 7.54 -7.06
C SER A 37 -10.09 8.46 -8.20
N GLY A 38 -11.03 8.82 -9.08
CA GLY A 38 -10.84 9.77 -10.19
C GLY A 38 -11.82 10.92 -10.04
#